data_AF-A0A7K2BTE9-F1
#
_entry.id   AF-A0A7K2BTE9-F1
#
_cell.length_a   1.000
_cell.length_b   1.000
_cell.length_c   1.000
_cell.angle_alpha   90.00
_cell.angle_beta   90.00
_cell.angle_gamma   90.00
#
_symmetry.space_group_name_H-M   'P 1'
#
loop_
_entity.id
_entity.type
_entity.pdbx_description
1 polymer ?
#
loop_
_entity_poly.entity_id
_entity_poly.type
_entity_poly.pdbx_seq_one_letter_code
_entity_poly.pdbx_strand_id
1 'polypeptide(L)'
;MRRIKIVIGAVAAVVVLIVAVVAVYLLTRDEAPEAVDLETTVARIEAAETAEDDTDMSSATEPADDSDTDAPSTYSSTGTEDGDTTSSTGSDDTSAAGSGETAADDDTADAGTGDSDAETASADETVDATVGLAGVWTVQVAEDAGDLQGEPTVSFAGFRVNEVLNSIGDFTAVGRTADVSGSIEMSDTTLVAATVEVTMSTLRTDNSFRDGRIYGALNTSEYPQAIFTLVEPVALPAGMADGEPFSGSAEGDLTIKGVTNRVAFDLQAQLVGDIIVAVGSSDVVFSDYGVTAPTAPVVVSVEDHGIMEFQLLFTR
;
A
#
# COMPACT_ATOMS: atom_id res chain seq x y z
N MET A 1 8.03 -55.03 20.36
CA MET A 1 7.61 -55.12 18.94
C MET A 1 6.17 -54.66 18.65
N ARG A 2 5.10 -55.23 19.25
CA ARG A 2 3.69 -54.85 18.91
C ARG A 2 3.38 -53.34 19.02
N ARG A 3 3.84 -52.65 20.08
CA ARG A 3 3.56 -51.22 20.30
C ARG A 3 4.14 -50.29 19.20
N ILE A 4 5.34 -50.58 18.70
CA ILE A 4 6.00 -49.77 17.65
C ILE A 4 5.22 -49.83 16.33
N LYS A 5 4.69 -51.01 15.96
CA LYS A 5 3.86 -51.16 14.75
C LYS A 5 2.55 -50.37 14.81
N ILE A 6 1.97 -50.21 16.01
CA ILE A 6 0.75 -49.42 16.22
C ILE A 6 1.06 -47.92 16.08
N VAL A 7 2.18 -47.44 16.64
CA VAL A 7 2.60 -46.03 16.52
C VAL A 7 2.90 -45.68 15.06
N ILE A 8 3.64 -46.52 14.32
CA ILE A 8 3.92 -46.30 12.89
C ILE A 8 2.62 -46.29 12.07
N GLY A 9 1.69 -47.22 12.34
CA GLY A 9 0.38 -47.24 11.66
C GLY A 9 -0.47 -46.00 11.94
N ALA A 10 -0.45 -45.49 13.18
CA ALA A 10 -1.16 -44.26 13.55
C ALA A 10 -0.55 -43.02 12.88
N VAL A 11 0.78 -42.90 12.84
CA VAL A 11 1.46 -41.78 12.13
C VAL A 11 1.17 -41.85 10.64
N ALA A 12 1.22 -43.03 10.01
CA ALA A 12 0.87 -43.18 8.61
C ALA A 12 -0.59 -42.79 8.32
N ALA A 13 -1.54 -43.17 9.18
CA ALA A 13 -2.94 -42.78 9.05
C ALA A 13 -3.16 -41.27 9.19
N VAL A 14 -2.46 -40.60 10.12
CA VAL A 14 -2.51 -39.14 10.29
C VAL A 14 -1.92 -38.43 9.07
N VAL A 15 -0.79 -38.89 8.52
CA VAL A 15 -0.20 -38.32 7.30
C VAL A 15 -1.16 -38.49 6.11
N VAL A 16 -1.77 -39.66 5.92
CA VAL A 16 -2.77 -39.88 4.86
C VAL A 16 -4.00 -38.98 5.05
N LEU A 17 -4.44 -38.76 6.28
CA LEU A 17 -5.58 -37.88 6.58
C LEU A 17 -5.24 -36.40 6.34
N ILE A 18 -4.03 -35.95 6.69
CA ILE A 18 -3.55 -34.59 6.36
C ILE A 18 -3.45 -34.43 4.84
N VAL A 19 -2.88 -35.40 4.12
CA VAL A 19 -2.81 -35.37 2.65
C VAL A 19 -4.21 -35.37 2.03
N ALA A 20 -5.17 -36.11 2.59
CA ALA A 20 -6.55 -36.11 2.11
C ALA A 20 -7.26 -34.77 2.41
N VAL A 21 -7.05 -34.15 3.57
CA VAL A 21 -7.61 -32.83 3.91
C VAL A 21 -6.98 -31.72 3.05
N VAL A 22 -5.66 -31.76 2.82
CA VAL A 22 -4.98 -30.82 1.91
C VAL A 22 -5.42 -31.05 0.47
N ALA A 23 -5.58 -32.30 0.02
CA ALA A 23 -6.10 -32.59 -1.32
C ALA A 23 -7.54 -32.11 -1.48
N VAL A 24 -8.41 -32.31 -0.48
CA VAL A 24 -9.78 -31.76 -0.50
C VAL A 24 -9.73 -30.23 -0.52
N TYR A 25 -8.95 -29.59 0.35
CA TYR A 25 -8.80 -28.12 0.38
C TYR A 25 -8.29 -27.53 -0.95
N LEU A 26 -7.36 -28.21 -1.63
CA LEU A 26 -6.88 -27.83 -2.97
C LEU A 26 -7.88 -28.16 -4.09
N LEU A 27 -8.81 -29.10 -3.88
CA LEU A 27 -9.88 -29.46 -4.81
C LEU A 27 -11.19 -28.68 -4.58
N THR A 28 -11.30 -27.94 -3.47
CA THR A 28 -12.45 -27.09 -3.11
C THR A 28 -12.06 -25.61 -3.03
N ARG A 29 -10.98 -25.22 -3.70
CA ARG A 29 -10.72 -23.82 -4.03
C ARG A 29 -11.16 -23.58 -5.45
N ASP A 30 -12.40 -23.12 -5.56
CA ASP A 30 -12.95 -22.58 -6.79
C ASP A 30 -12.15 -21.33 -7.20
N GLU A 31 -11.88 -21.24 -8.50
CA GLU A 31 -11.41 -20.12 -9.35
C GLU A 31 -10.56 -18.98 -8.74
N ALA A 32 -9.47 -18.62 -9.42
CA ALA A 32 -8.70 -17.43 -9.07
C ALA A 32 -9.60 -16.17 -9.11
N PRO A 33 -9.43 -15.20 -8.18
CA PRO A 33 -10.27 -14.01 -8.12
C PRO A 33 -10.26 -13.27 -9.46
N GLU A 34 -11.36 -12.64 -9.83
CA GLU A 34 -11.46 -11.94 -11.11
C GLU A 34 -10.36 -10.88 -11.30
N ALA A 35 -10.02 -10.60 -12.57
CA ALA A 35 -9.07 -9.56 -12.93
C ALA A 35 -9.54 -8.19 -12.43
N VAL A 36 -8.61 -7.27 -12.15
CA VAL A 36 -9.00 -5.93 -11.73
C VAL A 36 -9.74 -5.22 -12.87
N ASP A 37 -10.92 -4.69 -12.56
CA ASP A 37 -11.82 -4.00 -13.47
C ASP A 37 -12.31 -2.69 -12.84
N LEU A 38 -12.43 -1.63 -13.64
CA LEU A 38 -12.74 -0.29 -13.11
C LEU A 38 -14.20 -0.19 -12.65
N GLU A 39 -15.15 -0.65 -13.46
CA GLU A 39 -16.59 -0.57 -13.16
C GLU A 39 -16.90 -1.29 -11.84
N THR A 40 -16.38 -2.52 -11.71
CA THR A 40 -16.56 -3.33 -10.50
C THR A 40 -15.84 -2.72 -9.30
N THR A 41 -14.64 -2.13 -9.49
CA THR A 41 -13.91 -1.48 -8.39
C THR A 41 -14.65 -0.25 -7.88
N VAL A 42 -15.05 0.66 -8.76
CA VAL A 42 -15.77 1.89 -8.42
C VAL A 42 -17.06 1.56 -7.67
N ALA A 43 -17.84 0.59 -8.16
CA ALA A 43 -19.06 0.15 -7.49
C ALA A 43 -18.83 -0.38 -6.05
N ARG A 44 -17.66 -0.98 -5.76
CA ARG A 44 -17.31 -1.38 -4.38
C ARG A 44 -16.90 -0.18 -3.51
N ILE A 45 -16.20 0.81 -4.06
CA ILE A 45 -15.80 2.01 -3.32
C ILE A 45 -17.03 2.82 -2.92
N GLU A 46 -17.93 3.13 -3.86
CA GLU A 46 -19.19 3.84 -3.58
C GLU A 46 -20.05 3.10 -2.53
N ALA A 47 -20.07 1.76 -2.59
CA ALA A 47 -20.79 0.93 -1.62
C ALA A 47 -20.16 0.94 -0.22
N ALA A 48 -18.82 1.06 -0.13
CA ALA A 48 -18.10 1.17 1.13
C ALA A 48 -18.34 2.53 1.81
N GLU A 49 -18.22 3.63 1.07
CA GLU A 49 -18.49 4.98 1.58
C GLU A 49 -19.93 5.10 2.13
N THR A 50 -20.90 4.52 1.41
CA THR A 50 -22.31 4.47 1.86
C THR A 50 -22.49 3.68 3.17
N ALA A 51 -21.69 2.64 3.39
CA ALA A 51 -21.77 1.81 4.59
C ALA A 51 -21.16 2.49 5.84
N GLU A 52 -20.20 3.40 5.65
CA GLU A 52 -19.60 4.16 6.76
C GLU A 52 -20.54 5.26 7.27
N ASP A 53 -21.19 6.03 6.37
CA ASP A 53 -22.15 7.10 6.74
C ASP A 53 -23.35 6.59 7.56
N ASP A 54 -23.89 5.42 7.21
CA ASP A 54 -25.00 4.78 7.94
C ASP A 54 -24.61 4.37 9.39
N THR A 55 -23.32 4.18 9.68
CA THR A 55 -22.87 3.81 11.04
C THR A 55 -22.76 4.99 12.01
N ASP A 56 -22.47 6.20 11.52
CA ASP A 56 -22.48 7.42 12.36
C ASP A 56 -23.92 7.81 12.73
N MET A 57 -24.85 7.72 11.76
CA MET A 57 -26.28 7.98 11.97
C MET A 57 -26.93 7.07 13.03
N SER A 58 -26.42 5.84 13.21
CA SER A 58 -26.92 4.90 14.23
C SER A 58 -26.43 5.22 15.67
N SER A 59 -25.39 6.05 15.80
CA SER A 59 -24.82 6.44 17.10
C SER A 59 -25.60 7.57 17.77
N ALA A 60 -26.45 8.29 17.04
CA ALA A 60 -27.22 9.44 17.52
C ALA A 60 -28.54 9.08 18.26
N THR A 61 -28.54 8.07 19.14
CA THR A 61 -29.64 7.86 20.12
C THR A 61 -29.14 7.22 21.43
N GLU A 62 -28.31 7.95 22.18
CA GLU A 62 -28.30 7.80 23.64
C GLU A 62 -29.32 8.76 24.27
N PRO A 63 -30.33 8.27 25.01
CA PRO A 63 -31.18 9.14 25.80
C PRO A 63 -30.42 9.63 27.03
N ALA A 64 -30.40 10.95 27.25
CA ALA A 64 -29.90 11.53 28.48
C ALA A 64 -30.73 11.05 29.68
N ASP A 65 -30.13 10.24 30.56
CA ASP A 65 -30.71 9.88 31.85
C ASP A 65 -30.24 10.87 32.92
N ASP A 66 -31.17 11.71 33.37
CA ASP A 66 -30.96 12.79 34.33
C ASP A 66 -31.52 12.36 35.69
N SER A 67 -30.64 12.02 36.64
CA SER A 67 -31.02 11.91 38.05
C SER A 67 -29.87 12.16 39.04
N ASP A 68 -29.81 13.41 39.52
CA ASP A 68 -29.13 13.78 40.78
C ASP A 68 -29.68 12.99 41.99
N THR A 69 -28.81 12.60 42.94
CA THR A 69 -29.09 12.58 44.41
C THR A 69 -27.80 12.46 45.24
N ASP A 70 -27.79 13.17 46.37
CA ASP A 70 -26.69 13.46 47.30
C ASP A 70 -25.91 12.30 47.98
N ALA A 71 -24.71 12.71 48.43
CA ALA A 71 -23.67 12.09 49.26
C ALA A 71 -24.11 11.71 50.72
N PRO A 72 -23.22 11.44 51.73
CA PRO A 72 -21.75 11.26 51.76
C PRO A 72 -21.19 10.09 52.64
N SER A 73 -19.85 9.86 52.63
CA SER A 73 -18.95 9.87 53.82
C SER A 73 -17.73 8.90 53.84
N THR A 74 -16.53 9.50 54.04
CA THR A 74 -15.36 9.08 54.87
C THR A 74 -14.74 7.65 54.80
N TYR A 75 -13.43 7.57 54.53
CA TYR A 75 -12.31 7.16 55.44
C TYR A 75 -11.01 7.04 54.58
N SER A 76 -10.07 7.98 54.62
CA SER A 76 -8.89 8.07 55.52
C SER A 76 -7.71 7.10 55.24
N SER A 77 -6.74 7.60 54.46
CA SER A 77 -5.26 7.62 54.67
C SER A 77 -4.48 6.39 55.17
N THR A 78 -3.44 6.00 54.40
CA THR A 78 -1.99 5.87 54.76
C THR A 78 -1.30 5.08 53.62
N GLY A 79 -0.05 5.29 53.19
CA GLY A 79 1.02 6.22 53.59
C GLY A 79 2.39 5.51 53.59
N THR A 80 3.50 6.25 53.41
CA THR A 80 4.94 5.84 53.60
C THR A 80 5.49 4.82 52.57
N GLU A 81 6.48 5.16 51.72
CA GLU A 81 7.97 5.24 51.94
C GLU A 81 8.61 3.81 51.99
N ASP A 82 9.83 3.51 51.52
CA ASP A 82 11.01 4.25 51.01
C ASP A 82 11.71 3.40 49.91
N GLY A 83 12.46 3.96 48.94
CA GLY A 83 13.94 4.05 48.99
C GLY A 83 14.62 2.87 48.26
N ASP A 84 15.89 2.91 47.82
CA ASP A 84 16.89 3.96 47.74
C ASP A 84 18.05 3.50 46.78
N THR A 85 18.87 4.42 46.28
CA THR A 85 20.25 4.32 45.69
C THR A 85 20.63 3.12 44.75
N THR A 86 21.49 3.29 43.73
CA THR A 86 22.90 3.75 43.84
C THR A 86 23.46 4.36 42.55
N SER A 87 24.51 5.16 42.74
CA SER A 87 25.21 6.01 41.77
C SER A 87 26.64 5.54 41.44
N SER A 88 27.18 5.99 40.29
CA SER A 88 28.61 6.27 40.04
C SER A 88 28.74 6.99 38.67
N THR A 89 29.24 8.22 38.48
CA THR A 89 30.66 8.71 38.50
C THR A 89 31.66 7.83 37.73
N GLY A 90 32.55 8.31 36.84
CA GLY A 90 32.84 9.60 36.19
C GLY A 90 33.45 9.33 34.78
N SER A 91 34.29 10.14 34.12
CA SER A 91 34.85 11.49 34.33
C SER A 91 35.60 11.96 33.04
N ASP A 92 35.92 13.26 32.93
CA ASP A 92 37.04 13.97 32.22
C ASP A 92 37.70 13.36 30.94
N ASP A 93 38.02 14.10 29.86
CA ASP A 93 38.94 15.26 29.80
C ASP A 93 38.78 16.09 28.48
N THR A 94 39.77 16.90 28.11
CA THR A 94 39.70 18.16 27.35
C THR A 94 40.57 18.23 26.08
N SER A 95 40.23 19.15 25.15
CA SER A 95 41.12 19.97 24.28
C SER A 95 40.22 20.78 23.30
N ALA A 96 40.18 22.12 23.22
CA ALA A 96 41.22 23.11 22.90
C ALA A 96 41.83 22.95 21.47
N ALA A 97 42.03 23.99 20.63
CA ALA A 97 41.57 25.40 20.64
C ALA A 97 41.86 26.13 19.29
N GLY A 98 41.14 27.23 19.01
CA GLY A 98 41.56 28.39 18.19
C GLY A 98 41.35 28.37 16.66
N SER A 99 41.43 29.48 15.91
CA SER A 99 41.41 30.94 16.22
C SER A 99 41.40 31.79 14.92
N GLY A 100 40.90 33.04 14.95
CA GLY A 100 40.89 34.02 13.83
C GLY A 100 39.45 34.44 13.43
N GLU A 101 38.90 35.64 13.66
CA GLU A 101 39.44 37.04 13.62
C GLU A 101 39.89 37.42 12.18
N THR A 102 39.44 38.52 11.54
CA THR A 102 39.09 39.90 12.00
C THR A 102 38.23 40.71 11.00
N ALA A 103 37.58 41.80 11.48
CA ALA A 103 37.19 43.06 10.79
C ALA A 103 36.09 43.01 9.68
N ALA A 104 35.05 43.88 9.64
CA ALA A 104 34.98 45.36 9.63
C ALA A 104 35.51 45.96 8.29
N ASP A 105 34.90 46.97 7.65
CA ASP A 105 34.02 48.04 8.14
C ASP A 105 33.08 48.59 7.02
N ASP A 106 31.97 49.19 7.45
CA ASP A 106 31.33 50.45 6.98
C ASP A 106 31.33 50.92 5.49
N ASP A 107 30.14 51.30 4.98
CA ASP A 107 29.85 52.69 4.55
C ASP A 107 28.32 52.95 4.50
N THR A 108 27.91 54.23 4.53
CA THR A 108 26.57 54.71 4.91
C THR A 108 25.84 55.52 3.81
N ALA A 109 24.60 55.95 4.11
CA ALA A 109 23.73 56.87 3.35
C ALA A 109 23.02 56.27 2.11
N ASP A 110 21.87 56.79 1.64
CA ASP A 110 21.23 58.09 1.89
C ASP A 110 19.70 58.00 1.99
N ALA A 111 19.05 59.02 2.57
CA ALA A 111 17.61 59.07 2.79
C ALA A 111 16.83 59.69 1.61
N GLY A 112 15.75 59.03 1.19
CA GLY A 112 14.82 59.55 0.18
C GLY A 112 13.37 59.37 0.59
N THR A 113 12.74 60.42 1.11
CA THR A 113 11.29 60.42 1.40
C THR A 113 10.50 60.46 0.09
N GLY A 114 9.67 59.44 -0.13
CA GLY A 114 8.75 59.34 -1.28
C GLY A 114 7.41 58.77 -0.83
N ASP A 115 6.50 59.67 -0.45
CA ASP A 115 5.09 59.36 -0.21
C ASP A 115 4.43 59.00 -1.54
N SER A 116 3.78 57.84 -1.63
CA SER A 116 3.02 57.41 -2.81
C SER A 116 2.07 56.28 -2.44
N ASP A 117 0.78 56.61 -2.36
CA ASP A 117 -0.31 55.65 -2.29
C ASP A 117 -0.18 54.59 -3.40
N ALA A 118 -0.15 53.33 -2.99
CA ALA A 118 -0.36 52.19 -3.88
C ALA A 118 -1.28 51.21 -3.15
N GLU A 119 -2.53 51.11 -3.61
CA GLU A 119 -3.42 50.00 -3.32
C GLU A 119 -2.78 48.69 -3.80
N THR A 120 -1.97 48.06 -2.95
CA THR A 120 -1.66 46.65 -3.09
C THR A 120 -2.84 45.92 -2.48
N ALA A 121 -3.75 45.47 -3.35
CA ALA A 121 -4.84 44.61 -2.95
C ALA A 121 -4.28 43.44 -2.12
N SER A 122 -4.84 43.23 -0.92
CA SER A 122 -4.77 41.91 -0.30
C SER A 122 -5.46 40.95 -1.27
N ALA A 123 -4.65 40.22 -2.05
CA ALA A 123 -5.09 38.98 -2.64
C ALA A 123 -5.37 38.05 -1.46
N ASP A 124 -6.63 38.08 -1.03
CA ASP A 124 -7.25 36.99 -0.30
C ASP A 124 -7.29 35.83 -1.30
N GLU A 125 -6.15 35.12 -1.43
CA GLU A 125 -6.14 33.80 -2.04
C GLU A 125 -6.82 32.83 -1.07
N THR A 126 -8.14 32.97 -0.97
CA THR A 126 -8.99 31.79 -0.91
C THR A 126 -8.68 30.97 -2.15
N VAL A 127 -7.67 30.11 -2.04
CA VAL A 127 -7.56 28.90 -2.84
C VAL A 127 -8.83 28.12 -2.57
N ASP A 128 -9.80 28.31 -3.44
CA ASP A 128 -11.00 27.50 -3.50
C ASP A 128 -10.55 26.05 -3.68
N ALA A 129 -11.19 25.13 -2.96
CA ALA A 129 -10.78 23.74 -2.92
C ALA A 129 -11.13 23.05 -4.24
N THR A 130 -10.17 23.12 -5.18
CA THR A 130 -9.89 22.08 -6.17
C THR A 130 -11.06 21.64 -7.05
N VAL A 131 -11.61 22.57 -7.84
CA VAL A 131 -12.35 22.19 -9.05
C VAL A 131 -11.35 21.75 -10.14
N GLY A 132 -10.94 20.48 -10.10
CA GLY A 132 -10.13 19.84 -11.13
C GLY A 132 -8.95 18.98 -10.63
N LEU A 133 -8.40 18.18 -11.55
CA LEU A 133 -7.40 17.14 -11.26
C LEU A 133 -6.00 17.67 -10.89
N ALA A 134 -5.67 18.91 -11.25
CA ALA A 134 -4.31 19.46 -11.10
C ALA A 134 -3.84 19.44 -9.64
N GLY A 135 -2.64 18.90 -9.38
CA GLY A 135 -2.07 18.75 -8.03
C GLY A 135 -1.23 17.49 -7.87
N VAL A 136 -0.69 17.29 -6.67
CA VAL A 136 -0.09 16.02 -6.25
C VAL A 136 -1.18 15.20 -5.54
N TRP A 137 -1.28 13.92 -5.89
CA TRP A 137 -2.13 12.95 -5.21
C TRP A 137 -1.26 11.80 -4.70
N THR A 138 -1.58 11.25 -3.53
CA THR A 138 -0.82 10.19 -2.86
C THR A 138 -1.63 8.90 -2.76
N VAL A 139 -0.97 7.74 -2.84
CA VAL A 139 -1.63 6.44 -2.65
C VAL A 139 -2.23 6.38 -1.24
N GLN A 140 -3.54 6.12 -1.15
CA GLN A 140 -4.23 5.85 0.10
C GLN A 140 -3.75 4.51 0.66
N VAL A 141 -3.05 4.58 1.80
CA VAL A 141 -2.57 3.40 2.55
C VAL A 141 -3.65 3.00 3.55
N ALA A 142 -4.06 1.73 3.53
CA ALA A 142 -5.05 1.20 4.46
C ALA A 142 -4.42 0.73 5.78
N GLU A 143 -5.07 1.00 6.91
CA GLU A 143 -4.63 0.49 8.23
C GLU A 143 -4.92 -1.02 8.41
N ASP A 144 -5.99 -1.52 7.78
CA ASP A 144 -6.27 -2.94 7.59
C ASP A 144 -6.54 -3.21 6.10
N ALA A 145 -5.82 -4.17 5.53
CA ALA A 145 -5.92 -4.55 4.13
C ALA A 145 -7.08 -5.53 3.84
N GLY A 146 -7.65 -6.16 4.88
CA GLY A 146 -8.68 -7.18 4.72
C GLY A 146 -8.23 -8.39 3.89
N ASP A 147 -9.17 -9.00 3.16
CA ASP A 147 -8.88 -10.10 2.24
C ASP A 147 -8.67 -9.61 0.81
N LEU A 148 -7.39 -9.41 0.44
CA LEU A 148 -6.99 -9.04 -0.91
C LEU A 148 -7.30 -10.09 -1.98
N GLN A 149 -7.62 -11.34 -1.59
CA GLN A 149 -8.01 -12.39 -2.53
C GLN A 149 -9.52 -12.46 -2.79
N GLY A 150 -10.31 -11.64 -2.10
CA GLY A 150 -11.74 -11.45 -2.35
C GLY A 150 -12.01 -10.18 -3.16
N GLU A 151 -12.78 -9.27 -2.57
CA GLU A 151 -13.24 -8.01 -3.16
C GLU A 151 -12.65 -6.78 -2.44
N PRO A 152 -11.34 -6.50 -2.58
CA PRO A 152 -10.67 -5.42 -1.87
C PRO A 152 -11.15 -4.02 -2.30
N THR A 153 -11.36 -3.16 -1.32
CA THR A 153 -11.67 -1.72 -1.48
C THR A 153 -10.48 -0.81 -1.20
N VAL A 154 -9.29 -1.38 -1.04
CA VAL A 154 -8.04 -0.69 -0.68
C VAL A 154 -7.06 -0.67 -1.85
N SER A 155 -6.02 0.16 -1.75
CA SER A 155 -4.89 0.11 -2.69
C SER A 155 -4.14 -1.23 -2.58
N PHE A 156 -3.88 -1.89 -3.70
CA PHE A 156 -3.03 -3.08 -3.78
C PHE A 156 -2.29 -3.20 -5.11
N ALA A 157 -1.18 -3.94 -5.08
CA ALA A 157 -0.46 -4.38 -6.27
C ALA A 157 -0.19 -5.88 -6.19
N GLY A 158 -0.08 -6.54 -7.34
CA GLY A 158 0.03 -8.00 -7.39
C GLY A 158 0.40 -8.55 -8.74
N PHE A 159 0.26 -9.87 -8.86
CA PHE A 159 0.54 -10.64 -10.06
C PHE A 159 -0.42 -11.82 -10.23
N ARG A 160 -0.51 -12.30 -11.46
CA ARG A 160 -1.15 -13.55 -11.88
C ARG A 160 -0.19 -14.35 -12.75
N VAL A 161 -0.09 -15.65 -12.52
CA VAL A 161 0.66 -16.57 -13.38
C VAL A 161 -0.20 -17.79 -13.67
N ASN A 162 -0.32 -18.22 -14.92
CA ASN A 162 -0.99 -19.48 -15.21
C ASN A 162 0.00 -20.65 -15.08
N GLU A 163 -0.46 -21.71 -14.45
CA GLU A 163 0.27 -22.93 -14.15
C GLU A 163 -0.56 -24.14 -14.60
N VAL A 164 0.10 -25.21 -15.03
CA VAL A 164 -0.57 -26.49 -15.28
C VAL A 164 -0.21 -27.43 -14.14
N LEU A 165 -1.21 -27.81 -13.35
CA LEU A 165 -1.07 -28.70 -12.19
C LEU A 165 -1.39 -30.15 -12.55
N ASN A 166 -0.49 -31.06 -12.14
CA ASN A 166 -0.59 -32.47 -12.45
C ASN A 166 -1.88 -33.07 -11.85
N SER A 167 -2.73 -33.63 -12.71
CA SER A 167 -4.04 -34.24 -12.36
C SER A 167 -5.10 -33.25 -11.83
N ILE A 168 -4.87 -31.93 -11.92
CA ILE A 168 -5.83 -30.88 -11.53
C ILE A 168 -6.25 -30.05 -12.77
N GLY A 169 -5.31 -29.71 -13.65
CA GLY A 169 -5.58 -28.92 -14.86
C GLY A 169 -4.92 -27.54 -14.81
N ASP A 170 -5.46 -26.59 -15.56
CA ASP A 170 -5.03 -25.19 -15.57
C ASP A 170 -5.39 -24.51 -14.24
N PHE A 171 -4.50 -23.67 -13.73
CA PHE A 171 -4.63 -22.98 -12.45
C PHE A 171 -3.94 -21.62 -12.51
N THR A 172 -4.56 -20.56 -12.00
CA THR A 172 -3.94 -19.22 -11.96
C THR A 172 -3.48 -18.89 -10.55
N ALA A 173 -2.16 -18.83 -10.36
CA ALA A 173 -1.53 -18.39 -9.13
C ALA A 173 -1.59 -16.86 -9.00
N VAL A 174 -2.42 -16.38 -8.06
CA VAL A 174 -2.52 -14.94 -7.73
C VAL A 174 -1.72 -14.63 -6.47
N GLY A 175 -1.09 -13.45 -6.42
CA GLY A 175 -0.50 -12.89 -5.21
C GLY A 175 -0.61 -11.37 -5.18
N ARG A 176 -1.02 -10.80 -4.04
CA ARG A 176 -1.29 -9.37 -3.83
C ARG A 176 -0.67 -8.86 -2.53
N THR A 177 -0.42 -7.56 -2.46
CA THR A 177 -0.08 -6.84 -1.22
C THR A 177 -0.72 -5.45 -1.23
N ALA A 178 -1.13 -4.97 -0.05
CA ALA A 178 -1.61 -3.60 0.16
C ALA A 178 -0.52 -2.66 0.68
N ASP A 179 0.70 -3.17 0.94
CA ASP A 179 1.85 -2.33 1.29
C ASP A 179 2.41 -1.66 0.02
N VAL A 180 1.61 -0.74 -0.50
CA VAL A 180 1.87 0.08 -1.67
C VAL A 180 1.86 1.55 -1.25
N SER A 181 2.85 2.29 -1.70
CA SER A 181 2.96 3.73 -1.46
C SER A 181 3.37 4.43 -2.75
N GLY A 182 3.17 5.75 -2.83
CA GLY A 182 3.51 6.50 -4.02
C GLY A 182 2.71 7.78 -4.19
N SER A 183 2.95 8.44 -5.31
CA SER A 183 2.25 9.66 -5.69
C SER A 183 2.19 9.85 -7.20
N ILE A 184 1.18 10.58 -7.65
CA ILE A 184 1.05 11.13 -9.00
C ILE A 184 1.05 12.65 -8.96
N GLU A 185 1.59 13.29 -10.01
CA GLU A 185 1.52 14.73 -10.22
C GLU A 185 0.74 15.03 -11.50
N MET A 186 -0.29 15.85 -11.37
CA MET A 186 -1.23 16.22 -12.42
C MET A 186 -1.07 17.70 -12.74
N SER A 187 -0.81 18.02 -14.02
CA SER A 187 -0.86 19.37 -14.57
C SER A 187 -2.10 19.48 -15.44
N ASP A 188 -3.14 20.16 -14.94
CA ASP A 188 -4.48 20.19 -15.54
C ASP A 188 -5.00 18.78 -15.84
N THR A 189 -5.12 18.42 -17.12
CA THR A 189 -5.57 17.11 -17.61
C THR A 189 -4.39 16.26 -18.11
N THR A 190 -3.20 16.41 -17.53
CA THR A 190 -1.99 15.66 -17.91
C THR A 190 -1.33 15.08 -16.66
N LEU A 191 -1.19 13.76 -16.60
CA LEU A 191 -0.33 13.09 -15.65
C LEU A 191 1.13 13.33 -16.06
N VAL A 192 1.87 14.13 -15.29
CA VAL A 192 3.25 14.56 -15.63
C VAL A 192 4.33 13.78 -14.88
N ALA A 193 3.99 13.21 -13.72
CA ALA A 193 4.85 12.28 -12.99
C ALA A 193 4.01 11.23 -12.26
N ALA A 194 4.55 10.02 -12.12
CA ALA A 194 4.05 9.01 -11.18
C ALA A 194 5.23 8.25 -10.59
N THR A 195 5.14 7.88 -9.32
CA THR A 195 6.03 6.89 -8.69
C THR A 195 5.22 6.02 -7.75
N VAL A 196 5.37 4.71 -7.87
CA VAL A 196 4.70 3.71 -7.03
C VAL A 196 5.73 2.70 -6.53
N GLU A 197 5.77 2.49 -5.23
CA GLU A 197 6.66 1.54 -4.54
C GLU A 197 5.81 0.45 -3.87
N VAL A 198 6.16 -0.81 -4.12
CA VAL A 198 5.43 -2.00 -3.64
C VAL A 198 6.36 -2.85 -2.77
N THR A 199 5.94 -3.15 -1.54
CA THR A 199 6.72 -4.00 -0.62
C THR A 199 6.54 -5.48 -0.96
N MET A 200 7.49 -6.04 -1.72
CA MET A 200 7.40 -7.40 -2.26
C MET A 200 7.53 -8.49 -1.18
N SER A 201 8.10 -8.16 -0.01
CA SER A 201 8.19 -9.09 1.14
C SER A 201 6.85 -9.33 1.85
N THR A 202 5.83 -8.50 1.58
CA THR A 202 4.50 -8.64 2.19
C THR A 202 3.44 -9.18 1.23
N LEU A 203 3.80 -9.47 -0.03
CA LEU A 203 2.99 -10.28 -0.95
C LEU A 203 2.43 -11.51 -0.24
N ARG A 204 1.11 -11.71 -0.33
CA ARG A 204 0.42 -12.94 0.07
C ARG A 204 -0.19 -13.55 -1.16
N THR A 205 -0.11 -14.86 -1.25
CA THR A 205 -0.88 -15.60 -2.25
C THR A 205 -2.08 -16.26 -1.60
N ASP A 206 -2.99 -16.77 -2.44
CA ASP A 206 -4.05 -17.66 -1.98
C ASP A 206 -3.47 -18.77 -1.08
N ASN A 207 -2.34 -19.37 -1.46
CA ASN A 207 -1.73 -20.50 -0.79
C ASN A 207 -0.41 -20.11 -0.09
N SER A 208 -0.47 -19.85 1.22
CA SER A 208 0.69 -19.44 2.03
C SER A 208 1.89 -20.42 2.03
N PHE A 209 1.72 -21.67 1.57
CA PHE A 209 2.86 -22.57 1.32
C PHE A 209 3.66 -22.21 0.05
N ARG A 210 3.15 -21.31 -0.82
CA ARG A 210 3.79 -20.77 -2.03
C ARG A 210 4.64 -19.52 -1.73
N ASP A 211 4.15 -18.64 -0.87
CA ASP A 211 4.75 -17.37 -0.45
C ASP A 211 6.28 -17.43 -0.26
N GLY A 212 6.77 -18.35 0.57
CA GLY A 212 8.20 -18.51 0.85
C GLY A 212 9.07 -18.84 -0.38
N ARG A 213 8.50 -19.47 -1.42
CA ARG A 213 9.21 -19.70 -2.70
C ARG A 213 9.23 -18.43 -3.57
N ILE A 214 8.16 -17.63 -3.53
CA ILE A 214 8.09 -16.36 -4.25
C ILE A 214 9.12 -15.38 -3.68
N TYR A 215 9.20 -15.25 -2.35
CA TYR A 215 10.22 -14.42 -1.70
C TYR A 215 11.65 -14.83 -2.10
N GLY A 216 11.90 -16.13 -2.23
CA GLY A 216 13.19 -16.66 -2.70
C GLY A 216 13.46 -16.39 -4.17
N ALA A 217 12.46 -16.52 -5.05
CA ALA A 217 12.59 -16.27 -6.49
C ALA A 217 12.81 -14.78 -6.81
N LEU A 218 12.11 -13.90 -6.08
CA LEU A 218 12.26 -12.45 -6.14
C LEU A 218 13.45 -11.93 -5.32
N ASN A 219 14.04 -12.75 -4.45
CA ASN A 219 15.09 -12.37 -3.49
C ASN A 219 14.72 -11.14 -2.64
N THR A 220 13.53 -11.16 -2.03
CA THR A 220 12.97 -10.01 -1.29
C THR A 220 13.74 -9.63 -0.02
N SER A 221 14.67 -10.47 0.43
CA SER A 221 15.64 -10.13 1.48
C SER A 221 16.71 -9.14 1.05
N GLU A 222 17.01 -9.06 -0.24
CA GLU A 222 18.01 -8.15 -0.84
C GLU A 222 17.33 -7.06 -1.67
N TYR A 223 16.23 -7.40 -2.34
CA TYR A 223 15.42 -6.51 -3.17
C TYR A 223 13.97 -6.48 -2.63
N PRO A 224 13.73 -5.82 -1.47
CA PRO A 224 12.43 -5.85 -0.79
C PRO A 224 11.32 -5.09 -1.53
N GLN A 225 11.67 -4.25 -2.50
CA GLN A 225 10.75 -3.35 -3.19
C GLN A 225 10.71 -3.63 -4.69
N ALA A 226 9.53 -3.44 -5.29
CA ALA A 226 9.39 -3.15 -6.71
C ALA A 226 8.99 -1.68 -6.87
N ILE A 227 9.51 -0.99 -7.87
CA ILE A 227 9.33 0.45 -8.07
C ILE A 227 8.96 0.71 -9.52
N PHE A 228 7.88 1.44 -9.75
CA PHE A 228 7.51 2.00 -11.06
C PHE A 228 7.70 3.52 -11.05
N THR A 229 8.28 4.06 -12.12
CA THR A 229 8.39 5.51 -12.34
C THR A 229 7.94 5.85 -13.77
N LEU A 230 7.00 6.80 -13.90
CA LEU A 230 6.53 7.28 -15.19
C LEU A 230 7.67 7.95 -15.98
N VAL A 231 7.74 7.69 -17.28
CA VAL A 231 8.78 8.25 -18.16
C VAL A 231 8.23 9.13 -19.28
N GLU A 232 6.95 8.99 -19.63
CA GLU A 232 6.26 9.84 -20.60
C GLU A 232 4.94 10.37 -20.00
N PRO A 233 4.64 11.68 -20.12
CA PRO A 233 3.38 12.24 -19.63
C PRO A 233 2.16 11.64 -20.35
N VAL A 234 1.10 11.35 -19.58
CA VAL A 234 -0.15 10.79 -20.11
C VAL A 234 -1.21 11.87 -20.18
N ALA A 235 -1.73 12.13 -21.38
CA ALA A 235 -2.83 13.05 -21.60
C ALA A 235 -4.18 12.39 -21.25
N LEU A 236 -4.98 13.06 -20.43
CA LEU A 236 -6.26 12.59 -19.91
C LEU A 236 -7.42 13.39 -20.52
N PRO A 237 -8.62 12.80 -20.68
CA PRO A 237 -9.80 13.53 -21.13
C PRO A 237 -10.23 14.53 -20.05
N ALA A 238 -10.68 15.71 -20.47
CA ALA A 238 -11.15 16.74 -19.53
C ALA A 238 -12.32 16.26 -18.66
N GLY A 239 -13.20 15.42 -19.21
CA GLY A 239 -14.33 14.82 -18.49
C GLY A 239 -13.93 13.90 -17.32
N MET A 240 -12.66 13.47 -17.19
CA MET A 240 -12.22 12.77 -15.98
C MET A 240 -12.38 13.65 -14.73
N ALA A 241 -12.25 14.97 -14.84
CA ALA A 241 -12.51 15.90 -13.74
C ALA A 241 -14.01 15.95 -13.35
N ASP A 242 -14.90 15.53 -14.26
CA ASP A 242 -16.35 15.40 -14.04
C ASP A 242 -16.76 13.94 -13.72
N GLY A 243 -15.79 13.05 -13.49
CA GLY A 243 -16.02 11.63 -13.20
C GLY A 243 -16.22 10.72 -14.42
N GLU A 244 -15.92 11.16 -15.66
CA GLU A 244 -15.89 10.25 -16.82
C GLU A 244 -14.67 9.29 -16.75
N PRO A 245 -14.84 7.99 -17.05
CA PRO A 245 -13.74 7.04 -17.03
C PRO A 245 -12.77 7.27 -18.20
N PHE A 246 -11.48 7.22 -17.89
CA PHE A 246 -10.37 7.16 -18.84
C PHE A 246 -9.94 5.71 -19.06
N SER A 247 -9.49 5.41 -20.29
CA SER A 247 -8.72 4.22 -20.62
C SER A 247 -7.56 4.62 -21.53
N GLY A 248 -6.37 4.09 -21.23
CA GLY A 248 -5.15 4.38 -21.96
C GLY A 248 -3.99 3.52 -21.48
N SER A 249 -2.76 3.98 -21.77
CA SER A 249 -1.54 3.28 -21.37
C SER A 249 -0.54 4.27 -20.75
N ALA A 250 0.20 3.82 -19.75
CA ALA A 250 1.27 4.58 -19.11
C ALA A 250 2.61 3.85 -19.28
N GLU A 251 3.56 4.50 -19.97
CA GLU A 251 4.93 3.98 -20.11
C GLU A 251 5.78 4.40 -18.91
N GLY A 252 6.60 3.49 -18.39
CA GLY A 252 7.47 3.77 -17.26
C GLY A 252 8.58 2.74 -17.05
N ASP A 253 9.59 3.14 -16.29
CA ASP A 253 10.67 2.27 -15.86
C ASP A 253 10.21 1.48 -14.63
N LEU A 254 10.08 0.16 -14.79
CA LEU A 254 9.71 -0.77 -13.72
C LEU A 254 10.96 -1.51 -13.24
N THR A 255 11.20 -1.48 -11.93
CA THR A 255 12.31 -2.15 -11.26
C THR A 255 11.79 -3.29 -10.39
N ILE A 256 12.22 -4.52 -10.68
CA ILE A 256 11.94 -5.71 -9.86
C ILE A 256 13.25 -6.46 -9.67
N LYS A 257 13.53 -6.94 -8.45
CA LYS A 257 14.76 -7.70 -8.14
C LYS A 257 16.04 -6.94 -8.52
N GLY A 258 16.01 -5.61 -8.43
CA GLY A 258 17.13 -4.74 -8.79
C GLY A 258 17.42 -4.63 -10.29
N VAL A 259 16.57 -5.19 -11.16
CA VAL A 259 16.65 -5.04 -12.62
C VAL A 259 15.53 -4.10 -13.07
N THR A 260 15.89 -3.09 -13.87
CA THR A 260 14.97 -2.08 -14.40
C THR A 260 14.74 -2.32 -15.89
N ASN A 261 13.47 -2.41 -16.31
CA ASN A 261 13.06 -2.50 -17.71
C ASN A 261 11.96 -1.48 -18.01
N ARG A 262 11.87 -1.06 -19.28
CA ARG A 262 10.76 -0.22 -19.76
C ARG A 262 9.52 -1.09 -19.95
N VAL A 263 8.39 -0.68 -19.37
CA VAL A 263 7.09 -1.36 -19.52
C VAL A 263 5.98 -0.35 -19.82
N ALA A 264 4.92 -0.82 -20.45
CA ALA A 264 3.67 -0.08 -20.61
C ALA A 264 2.57 -0.79 -19.82
N PHE A 265 1.88 -0.06 -18.94
CA PHE A 265 0.69 -0.55 -18.25
C PHE A 265 -0.56 -0.05 -18.97
N ASP A 266 -1.39 -0.97 -19.43
CA ASP A 266 -2.75 -0.64 -19.87
C ASP A 266 -3.61 -0.44 -18.63
N LEU A 267 -4.25 0.73 -18.55
CA LEU A 267 -4.94 1.17 -17.34
C LEU A 267 -6.25 1.88 -17.65
N GLN A 268 -7.11 1.90 -16.63
CA GLN A 268 -8.33 2.67 -16.58
C GLN A 268 -8.33 3.50 -15.29
N ALA A 269 -8.89 4.70 -15.32
CA ALA A 269 -8.97 5.56 -14.14
C ALA A 269 -10.22 6.44 -14.15
N GLN A 270 -10.76 6.73 -12.96
CA GLN A 270 -11.94 7.56 -12.77
C GLN A 270 -11.84 8.34 -11.45
N LEU A 271 -12.33 9.57 -11.43
CA LEU A 271 -12.53 10.33 -10.20
C LEU A 271 -13.89 9.97 -9.60
N VAL A 272 -13.89 9.52 -8.35
CA VAL A 272 -15.08 9.14 -7.57
C VAL A 272 -15.03 9.94 -6.27
N GLY A 273 -15.94 10.91 -6.11
CA GLY A 273 -15.82 11.91 -5.04
C GLY A 273 -14.47 12.62 -5.12
N ASP A 274 -13.71 12.56 -4.02
CA ASP A 274 -12.34 13.10 -3.90
C ASP A 274 -11.24 12.01 -4.03
N ILE A 275 -11.55 10.86 -4.64
CA ILE A 275 -10.64 9.72 -4.83
C ILE A 275 -10.43 9.44 -6.31
N ILE A 276 -9.19 9.44 -6.80
CA ILE A 276 -8.87 8.87 -8.11
C ILE A 276 -8.69 7.36 -7.94
N VAL A 277 -9.62 6.59 -8.49
CA VAL A 277 -9.53 5.13 -8.59
C VAL A 277 -8.81 4.80 -9.90
N ALA A 278 -7.66 4.13 -9.83
CA ALA A 278 -6.91 3.67 -10.99
C ALA A 278 -6.67 2.15 -10.93
N VAL A 279 -6.98 1.45 -12.02
CA VAL A 279 -6.76 0.01 -12.16
C VAL A 279 -5.96 -0.26 -13.41
N GLY A 280 -5.08 -1.26 -13.41
CA GLY A 280 -4.28 -1.54 -14.60
C GLY A 280 -3.50 -2.82 -14.53
N SER A 281 -2.93 -3.20 -15.68
CA SER A 281 -2.15 -4.41 -15.84
C SER A 281 -1.07 -4.32 -16.92
N SER A 282 -0.08 -5.20 -16.84
CA SER A 282 0.97 -5.34 -17.86
C SER A 282 1.47 -6.79 -17.89
N ASP A 283 1.79 -7.29 -19.08
CA ASP A 283 2.42 -8.60 -19.25
C ASP A 283 3.93 -8.50 -19.02
N VAL A 284 4.47 -9.34 -18.15
CA VAL A 284 5.88 -9.30 -17.74
C VAL A 284 6.52 -10.68 -17.83
N VAL A 285 7.56 -10.78 -18.67
CA VAL A 285 8.42 -11.97 -18.78
C VAL A 285 9.37 -12.04 -17.58
N PHE A 286 9.37 -13.16 -16.87
CA PHE A 286 10.13 -13.32 -15.62
C PHE A 286 11.65 -13.28 -15.83
N SER A 287 12.14 -13.78 -16.97
CA SER A 287 13.58 -13.80 -17.28
C SER A 287 14.20 -12.41 -17.37
N ASP A 288 13.40 -11.41 -17.76
CA ASP A 288 13.87 -10.04 -18.02
C ASP A 288 14.20 -9.31 -16.70
N TYR A 289 13.68 -9.81 -15.59
CA TYR A 289 13.98 -9.39 -14.22
C TYR A 289 14.89 -10.39 -13.47
N GLY A 290 15.46 -11.37 -14.19
CA GLY A 290 16.26 -12.45 -13.59
C GLY A 290 15.46 -13.32 -12.61
N VAL A 291 14.14 -13.34 -12.71
CA VAL A 291 13.25 -14.20 -11.92
C VAL A 291 13.16 -15.57 -12.60
N THR A 292 13.23 -16.63 -11.82
CA THR A 292 13.04 -18.01 -12.30
C THR A 292 11.85 -18.59 -11.57
N ALA A 293 10.86 -19.06 -12.33
CA ALA A 293 9.65 -19.68 -11.77
C ALA A 293 10.01 -20.82 -10.79
N PRO A 294 9.47 -20.83 -9.56
CA PRO A 294 9.75 -21.90 -8.61
C PRO A 294 9.23 -23.25 -9.10
N THR A 295 10.09 -24.27 -9.13
CA THR A 295 9.64 -25.64 -9.43
C THR A 295 9.05 -26.31 -8.20
N ALA A 296 7.92 -27.01 -8.35
CA ALA A 296 7.32 -27.85 -7.31
C ALA A 296 6.93 -29.24 -7.86
N PRO A 297 6.96 -30.33 -7.07
CA PRO A 297 6.73 -31.70 -7.58
C PRO A 297 5.34 -32.00 -8.19
N VAL A 298 4.39 -31.08 -8.04
CA VAL A 298 3.00 -31.19 -8.54
C VAL A 298 2.76 -30.29 -9.76
N VAL A 299 3.63 -29.31 -9.99
CA VAL A 299 3.54 -28.38 -11.13
C VAL A 299 4.16 -29.06 -12.36
N VAL A 300 3.40 -29.13 -13.45
CA VAL A 300 3.87 -29.66 -14.76
C VAL A 300 4.63 -28.58 -15.52
N SER A 301 4.08 -27.36 -15.53
CA SER A 301 4.68 -26.17 -16.12
C SER A 301 4.11 -24.91 -15.46
N VAL A 302 4.93 -23.86 -15.44
CA VAL A 302 4.57 -22.46 -15.17
C VAL A 302 4.82 -21.71 -16.47
N GLU A 303 4.02 -20.71 -16.80
CA GLU A 303 4.33 -19.79 -17.90
C GLU A 303 5.65 -19.02 -17.63
N ASP A 304 6.31 -18.57 -18.69
CA ASP A 304 7.54 -17.76 -18.62
C ASP A 304 7.27 -16.27 -18.37
N HIS A 305 6.01 -15.89 -18.42
CA HIS A 305 5.46 -14.55 -18.17
C HIS A 305 4.33 -14.60 -17.14
N GLY A 306 3.94 -13.44 -16.64
CA GLY A 306 2.77 -13.27 -15.79
C GLY A 306 2.22 -11.85 -15.91
N ILE A 307 0.93 -11.71 -15.62
CA ILE A 307 0.25 -10.43 -15.63
C ILE A 307 0.51 -9.76 -14.28
N MET A 308 1.19 -8.61 -14.29
CA MET A 308 1.18 -7.71 -13.14
C MET A 308 -0.12 -6.92 -13.13
N GLU A 309 -0.73 -6.72 -11.95
CA GLU A 309 -1.98 -5.99 -11.79
C GLU A 309 -1.91 -5.02 -10.59
N PHE A 310 -2.70 -3.95 -10.65
CA PHE A 310 -2.88 -3.02 -9.53
C PHE A 310 -4.31 -2.47 -9.46
N GLN A 311 -4.67 -2.06 -8.26
CA GLN A 311 -5.78 -1.16 -7.93
C GLN A 311 -5.20 -0.11 -6.99
N LEU A 312 -5.22 1.16 -7.35
CA LEU A 312 -4.65 2.25 -6.56
C LEU A 312 -5.74 3.31 -6.35
N LEU A 313 -5.97 3.64 -5.09
CA LEU A 313 -6.80 4.77 -4.70
C LEU A 313 -5.85 5.92 -4.37
N PHE A 314 -6.04 7.08 -5.00
CA PHE A 314 -5.25 8.27 -4.72
C PHE A 314 -6.11 9.37 -4.10
N THR A 315 -5.63 9.94 -2.99
CA THR A 315 -6.21 11.09 -2.28
C THR A 315 -5.23 12.26 -2.28
N ARG A 316 -5.66 13.43 -1.81
CA ARG A 316 -4.93 14.70 -1.89
C ARG A 316 -4.51 15.25 -0.53
#